data_AF-A0A847UCD6-F1
#
_entry.id   AF-A0A847UCD6-F1
#
_cell.length_a   1.000
_cell.length_b   1.000
_cell.length_c   1.000
_cell.angle_alpha   90.00
_cell.angle_beta   90.00
_cell.angle_gamma   90.00
#
_symmetry.space_group_name_H-M   'P 1'
#
loop_
_entity.id
_entity.type
_entity.pdbx_description
1 polymer ?
#
loop_
_entity_poly.entity_id
_entity_poly.type
_entity_poly.pdbx_seq_one_letter_code
_entity_poly.pdbx_strand_id
1 'polypeptide(L)'
;MAIQKLLPVTYAWLVVQGLLASLLPKQAIELNSRLTLSGFENPGDLEPKAWYVRATRVAGVGMLTAGLAGLLSVSQLEDDDAETAESADPIEVDIEPDD
;
A
#
# COMPACT_ATOMS: atom_id res chain seq x y z
N MET A 1 17.37 2.37 1.09
CA MET A 1 16.78 3.45 1.93
C MET A 1 15.60 4.19 1.29
N ALA A 2 15.71 4.85 0.11
CA ALA A 2 14.59 5.66 -0.42
C ALA A 2 13.32 4.86 -0.79
N ILE A 3 13.49 3.66 -1.36
CA ILE A 3 12.36 2.78 -1.76
C ILE A 3 11.59 2.23 -0.54
N GLN A 4 12.27 1.91 0.55
CA GLN A 4 11.63 1.40 1.78
C GLN A 4 10.71 2.43 2.42
N LYS A 5 11.08 3.72 2.39
CA LYS A 5 10.22 4.80 2.90
C LYS A 5 8.95 5.03 2.06
N LEU A 6 8.93 4.56 0.81
CA LEU A 6 7.76 4.67 -0.08
C LEU A 6 6.78 3.51 0.12
N LEU A 7 7.23 2.35 0.59
CA LEU A 7 6.38 1.19 0.82
C LEU A 7 5.15 1.48 1.71
N PRO A 8 5.26 2.07 2.91
CA PRO A 8 4.09 2.34 3.75
C PRO A 8 3.13 3.31 3.06
N VAL A 9 3.63 4.28 2.31
CA VAL A 9 2.81 5.22 1.54
C VAL A 9 2.04 4.48 0.44
N THR A 10 2.68 3.56 -0.27
CA THR A 10 2.01 2.76 -1.31
C THR A 10 0.95 1.82 -0.75
N TYR A 11 1.21 1.19 0.41
CA TYR A 11 0.22 0.35 1.08
C TYR A 11 -0.96 1.17 1.63
N ALA A 12 -0.70 2.33 2.23
CA ALA A 12 -1.75 3.26 2.65
C ALA A 12 -2.61 3.72 1.47
N TRP A 13 -1.97 4.05 0.33
CA TRP A 13 -2.68 4.38 -0.90
C TRP A 13 -3.56 3.22 -1.39
N LEU A 14 -3.05 1.98 -1.34
CA LEU A 14 -3.79 0.78 -1.71
C LEU A 14 -5.01 0.55 -0.82
N VAL A 15 -4.89 0.79 0.49
CA VAL A 15 -6.02 0.74 1.44
C VAL A 15 -7.09 1.77 1.05
N VAL A 16 -6.71 3.01 0.73
CA VAL A 16 -7.67 4.04 0.32
C VAL A 16 -8.39 3.63 -0.97
N GLN A 17 -7.66 3.13 -1.96
CA GLN A 17 -8.26 2.64 -3.21
C GLN A 17 -9.20 1.45 -2.95
N GLY A 18 -8.81 0.51 -2.10
CA GLY A 18 -9.64 -0.61 -1.72
C GLY A 18 -10.93 -0.21 -0.98
N LEU A 19 -10.85 0.80 -0.09
CA LEU A 19 -12.00 1.36 0.63
C LEU A 19 -13.02 1.95 -0.35
N LEU A 20 -12.54 2.80 -1.26
CA LEU A 20 -13.36 3.43 -2.28
C LEU A 20 -13.99 2.39 -3.21
N ALA A 21 -13.22 1.40 -3.67
CA ALA A 21 -13.71 0.34 -4.55
C ALA A 21 -14.72 -0.59 -3.85
N SER A 22 -14.58 -0.82 -2.54
CA SER A 22 -15.46 -1.71 -1.76
C SER A 22 -16.77 -1.04 -1.34
N LEU A 23 -16.72 0.21 -0.87
CA LEU A 23 -17.88 0.95 -0.35
C LEU A 23 -18.63 1.70 -1.45
N LEU A 24 -17.90 2.24 -2.42
CA LEU A 24 -18.42 3.14 -3.45
C LEU A 24 -18.05 2.67 -4.86
N PRO A 25 -18.31 1.39 -5.23
CA PRO A 25 -17.83 0.79 -6.47
C PRO A 25 -18.29 1.54 -7.72
N LYS A 26 -19.52 2.07 -7.73
CA LYS A 26 -20.06 2.83 -8.88
C LYS A 26 -19.30 4.15 -9.11
N GLN A 27 -19.00 4.87 -8.04
CA GLN A 27 -18.28 6.15 -8.12
C GLN A 27 -16.81 5.93 -8.47
N ALA A 28 -16.20 4.85 -7.96
CA ALA A 28 -14.85 4.45 -8.36
C ALA A 28 -14.78 4.12 -9.86
N ILE A 29 -15.77 3.40 -10.39
CA ILE A 29 -15.85 3.09 -11.82
C ILE A 29 -16.06 4.36 -12.65
N GLU A 30 -16.93 5.27 -12.23
CA GLU A 30 -17.21 6.51 -12.94
C GLU A 30 -16.01 7.47 -12.93
N LEU A 31 -15.30 7.57 -11.81
CA LEU A 31 -14.07 8.36 -11.74
C LEU A 31 -13.00 7.77 -12.67
N ASN A 32 -12.84 6.44 -12.66
CA ASN A 32 -11.89 5.77 -13.53
C ASN A 32 -12.26 5.91 -15.02
N SER A 33 -13.55 5.83 -15.36
CA SER A 33 -14.01 6.03 -16.73
C SER A 33 -13.77 7.47 -17.17
N ARG A 34 -14.05 8.47 -16.34
CA ARG A 34 -13.77 9.87 -16.66
C ARG A 34 -12.28 10.14 -16.85
N LEU A 35 -11.40 9.58 -16.01
CA LEU A 35 -9.96 9.77 -16.14
C LEU A 35 -9.39 9.05 -17.36
N THR A 36 -9.75 7.78 -17.55
CA THR A 36 -9.16 6.89 -18.57
C THR A 36 -9.79 7.10 -19.94
N LEU A 37 -11.08 7.43 -19.98
CA LEU A 37 -11.85 7.53 -21.22
C LEU A 37 -12.20 8.98 -21.59
N SER A 38 -11.60 9.99 -20.95
CA SER A 38 -11.81 11.42 -21.29
C SER A 38 -11.54 11.76 -22.76
N GLY A 39 -10.74 10.97 -23.46
CA GLY A 39 -10.48 11.12 -24.90
C GLY A 39 -11.50 10.44 -25.83
N PHE A 40 -12.50 9.74 -25.29
CA PHE A 40 -13.57 9.14 -26.09
C PHE A 40 -14.75 10.09 -26.19
N GLU A 41 -15.55 9.93 -27.24
CA GLU A 41 -16.68 10.83 -27.54
C GLU A 41 -17.85 10.62 -26.58
N ASN A 42 -17.93 9.47 -25.90
CA ASN A 42 -19.05 9.16 -25.01
C ASN A 42 -18.70 8.31 -23.75
N PRO A 43 -17.72 8.73 -22.94
CA PRO A 43 -17.26 7.97 -21.77
C PRO A 43 -18.24 7.98 -20.59
N GLY A 44 -19.13 8.99 -20.54
CA GLY A 44 -20.15 9.15 -19.51
C GLY A 44 -21.39 8.27 -19.71
N ASP A 45 -21.64 7.83 -20.95
CA ASP A 45 -22.81 7.02 -21.31
C ASP A 45 -22.62 5.52 -20.98
N LEU A 46 -21.46 5.14 -20.43
CA LEU A 46 -21.13 3.77 -20.10
C LEU A 46 -21.70 3.40 -18.72
N GLU A 47 -22.86 2.75 -18.71
CA GLU A 47 -23.40 2.18 -17.47
C GLU A 47 -22.70 0.87 -17.09
N PRO A 48 -22.15 0.77 -15.87
CA PRO A 48 -21.51 -0.45 -15.42
C PRO A 48 -22.52 -1.57 -15.15
N LYS A 49 -22.29 -2.73 -15.78
CA LYS A 49 -23.10 -3.93 -15.53
C LYS A 49 -23.01 -4.37 -14.06
N ALA A 50 -24.08 -4.96 -13.54
CA ALA A 50 -24.16 -5.37 -12.13
C ALA A 50 -23.05 -6.35 -11.69
N TRP A 51 -22.62 -7.26 -12.57
CA TRP A 51 -21.51 -8.17 -12.28
C TRP A 51 -20.18 -7.42 -12.13
N TYR A 52 -19.97 -6.35 -12.90
CA TYR A 52 -18.76 -5.54 -12.87
C TYR A 52 -18.69 -4.74 -11.56
N VAL A 53 -19.81 -4.16 -11.12
CA VAL A 53 -19.91 -3.51 -9.80
C VAL A 53 -19.57 -4.49 -8.66
N ARG A 54 -20.06 -5.74 -8.75
CA ARG A 54 -19.74 -6.78 -7.77
C ARG A 54 -18.26 -7.15 -7.81
N ALA A 55 -17.67 -7.30 -9.00
CA ALA A 55 -16.25 -7.59 -9.17
C ALA A 55 -15.36 -6.47 -8.59
N THR A 56 -15.68 -5.20 -8.88
CA THR A 56 -14.96 -4.04 -8.32
C THR A 56 -15.01 -4.02 -6.79
N ARG A 57 -16.17 -4.36 -6.21
CA ARG A 57 -16.30 -4.48 -4.75
C ARG A 57 -15.40 -5.57 -4.16
N VAL A 58 -15.38 -6.75 -4.78
CA VAL A 58 -14.53 -7.87 -4.34
C VAL A 58 -13.05 -7.52 -4.50
N ALA A 59 -12.67 -6.90 -5.62
CA ALA A 59 -11.31 -6.41 -5.83
C ALA A 59 -10.93 -5.37 -4.76
N GLY A 60 -11.84 -4.45 -4.41
CA GLY A 60 -11.64 -3.48 -3.35
C GLY A 60 -11.39 -4.11 -1.98
N VAL A 61 -12.12 -5.17 -1.63
CA VAL A 61 -11.86 -5.95 -0.41
C VAL A 61 -10.47 -6.61 -0.46
N GLY A 62 -10.07 -7.18 -1.59
CA GLY A 62 -8.73 -7.75 -1.77
C GLY A 62 -7.62 -6.71 -1.59
N MET A 63 -7.78 -5.53 -2.20
CA MET A 63 -6.86 -4.40 -2.05
C MET A 63 -6.77 -3.93 -0.59
N LEU A 64 -7.89 -3.88 0.13
CA LEU A 64 -7.92 -3.55 1.55
C LEU A 64 -7.11 -4.52 2.38
N THR A 65 -7.40 -5.82 2.22
CA THR A 65 -6.71 -6.87 2.98
C THR A 65 -5.21 -6.86 2.70
N ALA A 66 -4.82 -6.74 1.42
CA ALA A 66 -3.41 -6.69 1.03
C ALA A 66 -2.70 -5.42 1.54
N GLY A 67 -3.35 -4.26 1.44
CA GLY A 67 -2.78 -2.99 1.92
C GLY A 67 -2.59 -2.96 3.44
N LEU A 68 -3.58 -3.46 4.20
CA LEU A 68 -3.47 -3.56 5.66
C LEU A 68 -2.39 -4.57 6.10
N ALA A 69 -2.32 -5.73 5.45
CA ALA A 69 -1.28 -6.71 5.71
C ALA A 69 0.12 -6.16 5.38
N GLY A 70 0.25 -5.41 4.29
CA GLY A 70 1.50 -4.74 3.90
C GLY A 70 1.92 -3.67 4.91
N LEU A 71 0.99 -2.84 5.38
CA LEU A 71 1.24 -1.84 6.44
C LEU A 71 1.72 -2.50 7.74
N LEU A 72 1.03 -3.55 8.19
CA LEU A 72 1.42 -4.29 9.39
C LEU A 72 2.83 -4.89 9.26
N SER A 73 3.17 -5.40 8.07
CA SER A 73 4.48 -5.99 7.80
C SER A 73 5.59 -4.94 7.85
N VAL A 74 5.33 -3.71 7.36
CA VAL A 74 6.32 -2.62 7.44
C VAL A 74 6.55 -2.21 8.90
N SER A 75 5.50 -2.10 9.71
CA SER A 75 5.64 -1.73 11.12
C SER A 75 6.46 -2.75 11.92
N GLN A 76 6.30 -4.06 11.67
CA GLN A 76 7.10 -5.10 12.33
C GLN A 76 8.58 -5.01 11.99
N LEU A 77 8.92 -4.62 10.75
CA LEU A 77 10.32 -4.45 10.33
C LEU A 77 10.97 -3.23 11.00
N GLU A 78 10.19 -2.18 11.29
CA GLU A 78 10.70 -1.00 12.00
C GLU A 78 10.98 -1.30 13.49
N ASP A 79 10.21 -2.20 14.10
CA ASP A 79 10.43 -2.67 15.48
C ASP A 79 11.68 -3.57 15.59
N ASP A 80 11.92 -4.48 14.63
CA ASP A 80 13.11 -5.37 14.60
C ASP A 80 14.44 -4.60 14.37
N ASP A 81 14.43 -3.55 13.55
CA ASP A 81 15.61 -2.69 13.32
C ASP A 81 15.97 -1.88 14.58
N ALA A 82 14.98 -1.55 15.42
CA ALA A 82 15.21 -0.82 16.67
C ALA A 82 15.88 -1.71 17.74
N GLU A 83 15.49 -2.99 17.86
CA GLU A 83 16.14 -3.93 18.81
C GLU A 83 17.58 -4.27 18.40
N THR A 84 17.89 -4.29 17.10
CA THR A 84 19.26 -4.55 16.60
C THR A 84 20.21 -3.39 16.92
N ALA A 85 19.72 -2.15 16.97
CA ALA A 85 20.54 -0.98 17.31
C ALA A 85 20.89 -0.90 18.81
N GLU A 86 20.14 -1.56 19.69
CA GLU A 86 20.38 -1.58 21.14
C GLU A 86 21.35 -2.71 21.57
N SER A 87 21.54 -3.75 20.75
CA SER A 87 22.46 -4.87 21.02
C SER A 87 23.86 -4.72 20.41
N ALA A 88 24.23 -3.53 19.91
CA ALA A 88 25.60 -3.26 19.48
C ALA A 88 26.49 -2.98 20.70
N ASP A 89 26.78 -4.02 21.49
CA ASP A 89 27.84 -3.96 22.49
C ASP A 89 29.15 -3.52 21.80
N PRO A 90 29.81 -2.44 22.25
CA PRO A 90 31.06 -2.00 21.66
C PRO A 90 32.09 -3.11 21.81
N ILE A 91 32.65 -3.57 20.70
CA ILE A 91 33.77 -4.51 20.68
C ILE A 91 34.95 -3.80 21.34
N GLU A 92 35.20 -4.11 22.61
CA GLU A 92 36.36 -3.65 23.36
C GLU A 92 37.60 -4.34 22.78
N VAL A 93 38.32 -3.64 21.91
CA VAL A 93 39.62 -4.09 21.42
C VAL A 93 40.64 -3.73 22.49
N ASP A 94 41.02 -4.70 23.31
CA ASP A 94 42.19 -4.60 24.18
C ASP A 94 43.44 -4.40 23.30
N ILE A 95 43.92 -3.17 23.23
CA ILE A 95 45.22 -2.85 22.65
C ILE A 95 46.24 -3.11 23.76
N GLU A 96 46.87 -4.29 23.76
CA GLU A 96 48.10 -4.51 24.52
C GLU A 96 49.18 -3.54 24.02
N PRO A 97 49.85 -2.78 24.90
CA PRO A 97 50.97 -1.94 24.51
C PRO A 97 52.17 -2.84 24.17
N ASP A 98 52.62 -2.78 22.91
CA ASP A 98 53.90 -3.36 22.47
C ASP A 98 55.06 -2.66 23.22
N ASP A 99 55.95 -3.47 23.80
CA ASP A 99 57.14 -3.10 24.61
C ASP A 99 58.13 -2.15 23.90
#